data_AF-A0A670ZRM9-F1
#
_entry.id   AF-A0A670ZRM9-F1
#
_cell.length_a   1.000
_cell.length_b   1.000
_cell.length_c   1.000
_cell.angle_alpha   90.00
_cell.angle_beta   90.00
_cell.angle_gamma   90.00
#
_symmetry.space_group_name_H-M   'P 1'
#
loop_
_entity.id
_entity.type
_entity.pdbx_description
1 polymer ?
#
loop_
_entity_poly.entity_id
_entity_poly.type
_entity_poly.pdbx_seq_one_letter_code
_entity_poly.pdbx_strand_id
1 'polypeptide(L)'
;MKPPVAYQKLKTPESPQELLPLAEQPGQTLRQFHGSVLGRPCHSISALRPAEPPSQSTSILPWDFQCMLVTAILSTVLVVALVVHSFFFPLHSLATLGNVPLFPHVDPGCSDSCRSVLVESIPEGVIYDDNSTVALSTFETWQSLLRNARSSVDIASFYWTLSNQDTHTHNPSASQGEDVLTELLHATSRGVVLRIAVNPPSARIPSTDLQLLEKSGAQIRQVDLPRLTRGVLHSKFWIVDQLHIYLGSANMDWRALTQVKELGVAVYNCSCLAQDLGKIFEAYWALGLPNATIPSPWPANYSTPYNKETPLELKLNGREAAVYFSSAPPALCAPGRTADLQSLLSVIEGAQEFVYVSVMSYLPTMEFSHPRRFWPAIDDHFRKVAYEKRVRLRLLVGCWKHSKPNMFPFLRSLAALQDNHTHYSLEVRLFVVPANETQAKIPYARVNHSKFMVTDKVAYIGTSNWSGDYFLHTAGSALVVAQGPAGEQPTLREQLQHIFERDWDSRYSRQLDPQGPWEALCSAR
;
A
#
# COMPACT_ATOMS: atom_id res chain seq x y z
N MET A 1 40.24 -22.96 -1.76
CA MET A 1 39.53 -23.07 -3.04
C MET A 1 38.40 -24.09 -2.86
N LYS A 2 37.14 -23.65 -2.93
CA LYS A 2 35.93 -24.49 -2.96
C LYS A 2 35.37 -24.45 -4.39
N PRO A 3 34.77 -25.54 -4.91
CA PRO A 3 34.35 -25.60 -6.29
C PRO A 3 33.07 -24.76 -6.53
N PRO A 4 32.87 -24.25 -7.76
CA PRO A 4 31.70 -23.44 -8.09
C PRO A 4 30.44 -24.31 -8.19
N VAL A 5 29.35 -23.84 -7.60
CA VAL A 5 28.02 -24.45 -7.73
C VAL A 5 27.50 -24.18 -9.15
N ALA A 6 27.14 -25.26 -9.84
CA ALA A 6 26.60 -25.22 -11.20
C ALA A 6 25.21 -24.56 -11.21
N TYR A 7 25.05 -23.50 -12.01
CA TYR A 7 23.74 -22.96 -12.36
C TYR A 7 23.04 -23.91 -13.34
N GLN A 8 21.92 -24.47 -12.92
CA GLN A 8 21.01 -25.23 -13.78
C GLN A 8 20.34 -24.26 -14.77
N LYS A 9 20.63 -24.41 -16.07
CA LYS A 9 19.94 -23.70 -17.15
C LYS A 9 18.45 -24.12 -17.15
N LEU A 10 17.58 -23.20 -16.75
CA LEU A 10 16.14 -23.32 -17.00
C LEU A 10 15.82 -22.73 -18.38
N LYS A 11 14.95 -23.45 -19.09
CA LYS A 11 14.52 -23.25 -20.48
C LYS A 11 13.92 -21.84 -20.69
N THR A 12 14.33 -21.17 -21.78
CA THR A 12 13.77 -19.89 -22.25
C THR A 12 12.28 -20.01 -22.59
N PRO A 13 11.41 -19.08 -22.16
CA PRO A 13 10.01 -19.06 -22.60
C PRO A 13 9.85 -18.34 -23.96
N GLU A 14 9.09 -18.96 -24.86
CA GLU A 14 8.70 -18.45 -26.18
C GLU A 14 7.28 -17.81 -26.11
N SER A 15 7.12 -16.59 -25.56
CA SER A 15 5.91 -15.76 -25.78
C SER A 15 6.00 -14.35 -25.14
N PRO A 16 5.78 -13.26 -25.89
CA PRO A 16 5.77 -11.88 -25.38
C PRO A 16 4.59 -11.45 -24.47
N GLN A 17 3.75 -12.37 -23.98
CA GLN A 17 2.51 -12.04 -23.23
C GLN A 17 2.62 -12.13 -21.68
N GLU A 18 3.78 -12.38 -21.10
CA GLU A 18 3.95 -12.64 -19.64
C GLU A 18 4.67 -11.54 -18.82
N LEU A 19 4.52 -10.26 -19.19
CA LEU A 19 5.22 -9.12 -18.54
C LEU A 19 4.38 -8.38 -17.48
N LEU A 20 3.38 -9.02 -16.87
CA LEU A 20 2.76 -8.45 -15.66
C LEU A 20 3.80 -8.39 -14.54
N PRO A 21 3.84 -7.31 -13.73
CA PRO A 21 4.43 -7.43 -12.42
C PRO A 21 3.74 -8.57 -11.69
N LEU A 22 4.49 -9.52 -11.15
CA LEU A 22 3.97 -10.72 -10.48
C LEU A 22 3.00 -10.42 -9.31
N ALA A 23 2.81 -9.16 -8.92
CA ALA A 23 1.76 -8.74 -8.00
C ALA A 23 0.35 -8.71 -8.61
N GLU A 24 0.19 -8.86 -9.93
CA GLU A 24 -1.12 -8.76 -10.60
C GLU A 24 -1.51 -10.04 -11.39
N GLN A 25 -0.80 -11.16 -11.20
CA GLN A 25 -1.21 -12.49 -11.69
C GLN A 25 -1.10 -13.60 -10.64
N PRO A 26 -2.07 -14.55 -10.62
CA PRO A 26 -2.18 -15.61 -9.60
C PRO A 26 -1.05 -16.64 -9.63
N GLY A 27 -0.82 -17.24 -8.46
CA GLY A 27 0.28 -18.15 -8.17
C GLY A 27 0.45 -19.34 -9.11
N GLN A 28 1.72 -19.72 -9.31
CA GLN A 28 2.08 -21.06 -9.73
C GLN A 28 2.35 -21.91 -8.49
N THR A 29 1.43 -22.85 -8.23
CA THR A 29 1.55 -23.90 -7.21
C THR A 29 2.78 -24.76 -7.41
N LEU A 30 3.47 -25.03 -6.30
CA LEU A 30 4.38 -26.16 -6.11
C LEU A 30 3.60 -27.47 -6.33
N ARG A 31 3.83 -28.14 -7.47
CA ARG A 31 3.56 -29.59 -7.62
C ARG A 31 4.88 -30.31 -7.80
N GLN A 32 5.38 -30.90 -6.74
CA GLN A 32 6.07 -32.18 -6.74
C GLN A 32 6.37 -32.57 -5.30
N PHE A 33 5.51 -33.43 -4.73
CA PHE A 33 5.90 -34.56 -3.88
C PHE A 33 4.62 -35.39 -3.69
N HIS A 34 4.41 -36.36 -4.59
CA HIS A 34 3.54 -37.49 -4.32
C HIS A 34 4.34 -38.46 -3.44
N GLY A 35 3.97 -38.54 -2.17
CA GLY A 35 4.38 -39.57 -1.23
C GLY A 35 3.12 -40.19 -0.64
N SER A 36 2.79 -41.37 -1.13
CA SER A 36 1.65 -42.22 -0.80
C SER A 36 1.51 -42.51 0.70
N VAL A 37 0.32 -42.26 1.27
CA VAL A 37 -0.19 -43.05 2.41
C VAL A 37 -1.69 -43.30 2.20
N LEU A 38 -2.04 -44.58 2.24
CA LEU A 38 -3.34 -45.18 1.97
C LEU A 38 -4.42 -44.75 2.97
N GLY A 39 -5.57 -44.31 2.46
CA GLY A 39 -6.83 -44.26 3.21
C GLY A 39 -7.52 -45.63 3.20
N ARG A 40 -8.04 -46.06 4.36
CA ARG A 40 -9.06 -47.10 4.49
C ARG A 40 -10.39 -46.46 4.93
N PRO A 41 -11.56 -46.94 4.46
CA PRO A 41 -12.85 -46.30 4.70
C PRO A 41 -13.49 -46.72 6.03
N CYS A 42 -14.28 -45.81 6.61
CA CYS A 42 -15.14 -46.06 7.76
C CYS A 42 -16.45 -46.74 7.33
N HIS A 43 -16.89 -47.75 8.09
CA HIS A 43 -18.22 -48.32 8.01
C HIS A 43 -19.14 -47.73 9.10
N SER A 44 -20.39 -47.51 8.67
CA SER A 44 -21.60 -47.13 9.41
C SER A 44 -22.01 -48.14 10.48
N ILE A 45 -22.56 -47.70 11.63
CA ILE A 45 -23.70 -48.34 12.34
C ILE A 45 -24.59 -47.28 13.05
N SER A 46 -25.87 -47.63 13.05
CA SER A 46 -27.15 -46.98 13.34
C SER A 46 -27.49 -46.63 14.81
N ALA A 47 -28.57 -45.86 14.92
CA ALA A 47 -29.22 -45.27 16.11
C ALA A 47 -29.90 -46.24 17.11
N LEU A 48 -30.16 -45.77 18.36
CA LEU A 48 -31.46 -45.73 19.05
C LEU A 48 -31.40 -45.23 20.53
N ARG A 49 -32.14 -44.14 20.80
CA ARG A 49 -32.90 -43.66 21.99
C ARG A 49 -32.30 -43.55 23.43
N PRO A 50 -32.83 -42.60 24.27
CA PRO A 50 -32.24 -42.17 25.54
C PRO A 50 -32.91 -42.78 26.80
N ALA A 51 -32.14 -42.91 27.89
CA ALA A 51 -32.63 -43.21 29.24
C ALA A 51 -31.91 -42.34 30.29
N GLU A 52 -32.66 -41.88 31.29
CA GLU A 52 -32.27 -41.01 32.43
C GLU A 52 -31.21 -41.61 33.37
N PRO A 53 -30.54 -40.79 34.21
CA PRO A 53 -29.42 -41.23 35.03
C PRO A 53 -29.84 -41.66 36.46
N PRO A 54 -29.08 -42.55 37.13
CA PRO A 54 -29.11 -42.65 38.58
C PRO A 54 -27.92 -41.92 39.22
N SER A 55 -28.22 -41.26 40.34
CA SER A 55 -27.31 -40.66 41.30
C SER A 55 -26.39 -41.69 41.98
N GLN A 56 -25.08 -41.41 42.04
CA GLN A 56 -24.20 -42.00 43.05
C GLN A 56 -23.21 -40.96 43.60
N SER A 57 -23.31 -40.76 44.91
CA SER A 57 -22.36 -40.07 45.78
C SER A 57 -21.09 -40.89 45.95
N THR A 58 -19.91 -40.30 45.70
CA THR A 58 -18.61 -40.87 46.07
C THR A 58 -17.98 -40.08 47.20
N SER A 59 -17.80 -40.75 48.33
CA SER A 59 -17.07 -40.29 49.51
C SER A 59 -15.55 -40.33 49.27
N ILE A 60 -14.87 -39.21 49.55
CA ILE A 60 -13.40 -39.06 49.48
C ILE A 60 -12.76 -39.78 50.68
N LEU A 61 -11.77 -40.64 50.43
CA LEU A 61 -11.04 -41.40 51.45
C LEU A 61 -10.00 -40.53 52.20
N PRO A 62 -9.57 -40.92 53.43
CA PRO A 62 -8.75 -40.08 54.32
C PRO A 62 -7.31 -39.78 53.85
N TRP A 63 -6.84 -40.36 52.74
CA TRP A 63 -5.46 -40.19 52.26
C TRP A 63 -5.25 -38.96 51.37
N ASP A 64 -6.32 -38.40 50.79
CA ASP A 64 -6.21 -37.23 49.91
C ASP A 64 -6.04 -35.91 50.68
N PHE A 65 -6.50 -35.85 51.94
CA PHE A 65 -6.40 -34.63 52.75
C PHE A 65 -4.96 -34.33 53.20
N GLN A 66 -4.16 -35.36 53.49
CA GLN A 66 -2.76 -35.18 53.91
C GLN A 66 -1.88 -34.72 52.74
N CYS A 67 -2.08 -35.25 51.53
CA CYS A 67 -1.37 -34.79 50.33
C CYS A 67 -1.76 -33.37 49.92
N MET A 68 -3.03 -33.00 50.03
CA MET A 68 -3.50 -31.65 49.76
C MET A 68 -2.96 -30.63 50.78
N LEU A 69 -2.87 -31.01 52.05
CA LEU A 69 -2.32 -30.14 53.11
C LEU A 69 -0.82 -29.93 52.93
N VAL A 70 -0.05 -30.98 52.62
CA VAL A 70 1.40 -30.87 52.41
C VAL A 70 1.72 -30.04 51.16
N THR A 71 0.98 -30.21 50.07
CA THR A 71 1.17 -29.41 48.85
C THR A 71 0.77 -27.94 49.06
N ALA A 72 -0.28 -27.67 49.83
CA ALA A 72 -0.66 -26.32 50.21
C ALA A 72 0.41 -25.62 51.09
N ILE A 73 1.01 -26.34 52.04
CA ILE A 73 2.07 -25.80 52.91
C ILE A 73 3.34 -25.53 52.09
N LEU A 74 3.77 -26.46 51.23
CA LEU A 74 4.97 -26.28 50.42
C LEU A 74 4.84 -25.12 49.42
N SER A 75 3.66 -24.97 48.81
CA SER A 75 3.39 -23.85 47.91
C SER A 75 3.35 -22.50 48.64
N THR A 76 2.78 -22.42 49.84
CA THR A 76 2.83 -21.18 50.64
C THR A 76 4.24 -20.82 51.07
N VAL A 77 5.06 -21.80 51.49
CA VAL A 77 6.47 -21.56 51.85
C VAL A 77 7.27 -21.04 50.65
N LEU A 78 7.04 -21.59 49.45
CA LEU A 78 7.70 -21.14 48.23
C LEU A 78 7.33 -19.70 47.86
N VAL A 79 6.04 -19.35 47.95
CA VAL A 79 5.57 -17.98 47.67
C VAL A 79 6.16 -16.98 48.66
N VAL A 80 6.17 -17.32 49.96
CA VAL A 80 6.78 -16.45 50.98
C VAL A 80 8.28 -16.28 50.74
N ALA A 81 8.99 -17.34 50.37
CA ALA A 81 10.42 -17.26 50.05
C ALA A 81 10.71 -16.36 48.83
N LEU A 82 9.86 -16.42 47.79
CA LEU A 82 9.99 -15.55 46.60
C LEU A 82 9.70 -14.08 46.93
N VAL A 83 8.68 -13.81 47.74
CA VAL A 83 8.38 -12.45 48.20
C VAL A 83 9.52 -11.91 49.05
N VAL A 84 10.02 -12.69 50.02
CA VAL A 84 11.18 -12.32 50.83
C VAL A 84 12.41 -12.06 49.95
N HIS A 85 12.69 -12.91 48.96
CA HIS A 85 13.80 -12.69 48.03
C HIS A 85 13.66 -11.38 47.25
N SER A 86 12.44 -11.02 46.82
CA SER A 86 12.18 -9.75 46.11
C SER A 86 12.38 -8.50 46.99
N PHE A 87 12.20 -8.62 48.31
CA PHE A 87 12.44 -7.54 49.27
C PHE A 87 13.92 -7.37 49.66
N PHE A 88 14.68 -8.47 49.73
CA PHE A 88 16.10 -8.44 50.13
C PHE A 88 17.08 -8.33 48.95
N PHE A 89 16.65 -8.65 47.73
CA PHE A 89 17.47 -8.58 46.52
C PHE A 89 16.68 -7.91 45.37
N PRO A 90 16.41 -6.59 45.44
CA PRO A 90 15.89 -5.87 44.28
C PRO A 90 16.90 -6.05 43.14
N LEU A 91 16.44 -6.58 42.00
CA LEU A 91 17.27 -6.84 40.83
C LEU A 91 18.15 -5.61 40.53
N HIS A 92 19.45 -5.73 40.79
CA HIS A 92 20.45 -4.76 40.38
C HIS A 92 21.16 -5.30 39.14
N SER A 93 21.26 -4.42 38.13
CA SER A 93 22.15 -4.49 36.96
C SER A 93 21.66 -5.38 35.81
N LEU A 94 21.75 -4.99 34.53
CA LEU A 94 22.86 -4.29 33.87
C LEU A 94 22.43 -3.00 33.15
N ALA A 95 22.88 -1.87 33.68
CA ALA A 95 23.04 -0.63 32.93
C ALA A 95 24.51 -0.55 32.46
N THR A 96 24.85 -1.27 31.39
CA THR A 96 26.12 -1.08 30.66
C THR A 96 26.00 -1.60 29.22
N LEU A 97 25.36 -0.81 28.35
CA LEU A 97 25.57 -0.89 26.90
C LEU A 97 25.19 0.45 26.25
N GLY A 98 26.21 1.22 25.88
CA GLY A 98 26.20 2.23 24.82
C GLY A 98 25.27 3.44 25.00
N ASN A 99 25.85 4.62 25.11
CA ASN A 99 25.17 5.90 24.86
C ASN A 99 24.49 5.87 23.47
N VAL A 100 23.20 5.52 23.44
CA VAL A 100 22.28 5.90 22.37
C VAL A 100 21.77 7.29 22.75
N PRO A 101 21.75 8.29 21.85
CA PRO A 101 21.22 9.59 22.18
C PRO A 101 19.77 9.42 22.64
N LEU A 102 19.51 9.84 23.87
CA LEU A 102 18.17 9.97 24.42
C LEU A 102 17.42 10.95 23.49
N PHE A 103 16.50 10.44 22.68
CA PHE A 103 15.62 11.30 21.89
C PHE A 103 14.88 12.21 22.88
N PRO A 104 14.93 13.54 22.68
CA PRO A 104 14.26 14.46 23.57
C PRO A 104 12.76 14.16 23.55
N HIS A 105 12.17 14.28 24.74
CA HIS A 105 10.75 14.33 25.00
C HIS A 105 9.98 15.02 23.86
N VAL A 106 8.92 14.36 23.39
CA VAL A 106 7.98 14.84 22.36
C VAL A 106 7.53 16.26 22.69
N ASP A 107 7.92 17.22 21.84
CA ASP A 107 7.27 18.53 21.78
C ASP A 107 5.79 18.30 21.43
N PRO A 108 4.80 18.91 22.14
CA PRO A 108 3.40 18.53 22.01
C PRO A 108 2.71 19.00 20.71
N GLY A 109 3.45 19.61 19.78
CA GLY A 109 2.91 20.08 18.50
C GLY A 109 4.00 20.24 17.45
N CYS A 110 3.70 19.81 16.22
CA CYS A 110 4.58 20.10 15.10
C CYS A 110 4.46 21.58 14.72
N SER A 111 5.57 22.30 14.73
CA SER A 111 5.61 23.71 14.32
C SER A 111 6.05 23.91 12.87
N ASP A 112 6.18 22.82 12.11
CA ASP A 112 6.58 22.87 10.70
C ASP A 112 5.58 23.67 9.86
N SER A 113 6.11 24.55 9.02
CA SER A 113 5.35 25.20 7.96
C SER A 113 5.54 24.42 6.66
N CYS A 114 4.72 23.40 6.48
CA CYS A 114 4.83 22.46 5.37
C CYS A 114 4.26 23.06 4.07
N ARG A 115 4.89 22.73 2.94
CA ARG A 115 4.37 23.05 1.60
C ARG A 115 4.06 21.76 0.85
N SER A 116 2.81 21.55 0.45
CA SER A 116 2.40 20.42 -0.40
C SER A 116 2.07 20.85 -1.81
N VAL A 117 2.41 20.00 -2.77
CA VAL A 117 2.00 20.12 -4.17
C VAL A 117 1.51 18.78 -4.69
N LEU A 118 0.40 18.79 -5.43
CA LEU A 118 0.04 17.64 -6.25
C LEU A 118 1.03 17.51 -7.39
N VAL A 119 1.32 16.27 -7.76
CA VAL A 119 2.20 15.95 -8.87
C VAL A 119 1.53 14.92 -9.76
N GLU A 120 1.73 15.02 -11.06
CA GLU A 120 1.17 14.08 -12.02
C GLU A 120 2.12 13.80 -13.18
N SER A 121 2.02 12.59 -13.71
CA SER A 121 2.57 12.27 -15.03
C SER A 121 1.40 12.27 -16.00
N ILE A 122 1.45 13.09 -17.05
CA ILE A 122 0.47 13.06 -18.15
C ILE A 122 1.08 12.25 -19.30
N PRO A 123 0.43 11.17 -19.78
CA PRO A 123 0.95 10.39 -20.89
C PRO A 123 1.15 11.25 -22.15
N GLU A 124 2.24 11.03 -22.88
CA GLU A 124 2.48 11.74 -24.14
C GLU A 124 1.28 11.67 -25.09
N GLY A 125 0.87 12.81 -25.64
CA GLY A 125 -0.30 12.93 -26.52
C GLY A 125 -1.65 13.03 -25.81
N VAL A 126 -1.68 12.94 -24.46
CA VAL A 126 -2.83 13.38 -23.67
C VAL A 126 -2.72 14.90 -23.51
N ILE A 127 -3.73 15.61 -24.02
CA ILE A 127 -3.79 17.07 -24.06
C ILE A 127 -5.14 17.47 -23.50
N TYR A 128 -5.12 18.33 -22.49
CA TYR A 128 -6.27 19.01 -21.92
C TYR A 128 -6.34 20.45 -22.47
N ASP A 129 -7.48 21.12 -22.30
CA ASP A 129 -7.65 22.51 -22.74
C ASP A 129 -6.70 23.45 -21.99
N ASP A 130 -6.30 24.58 -22.60
CA ASP A 130 -5.25 25.48 -22.08
C ASP A 130 -5.49 26.00 -20.65
N ASN A 131 -6.75 26.12 -20.23
CA ASN A 131 -7.13 26.57 -18.88
C ASN A 131 -7.33 25.42 -17.88
N SER A 132 -7.00 24.19 -18.26
CA SER A 132 -7.15 23.03 -17.39
C SER A 132 -6.12 23.05 -16.27
N THR A 133 -6.53 22.58 -15.09
CA THR A 133 -5.59 22.39 -13.97
C THR A 133 -4.56 21.34 -14.37
N VAL A 134 -3.26 21.66 -14.37
CA VAL A 134 -2.18 20.69 -14.57
C VAL A 134 -1.23 20.79 -13.39
N ALA A 135 -0.98 19.66 -12.73
CA ALA A 135 -0.09 19.59 -11.59
C ALA A 135 1.39 19.56 -12.04
N LEU A 136 2.32 19.69 -11.10
CA LEU A 136 3.75 19.59 -11.41
C LEU A 136 4.09 18.19 -11.91
N SER A 137 5.05 18.08 -12.82
CA SER A 137 5.48 16.78 -13.33
C SER A 137 6.08 15.90 -12.23
N THR A 138 5.71 14.62 -12.20
CA THR A 138 6.36 13.62 -11.32
C THR A 138 7.87 13.59 -11.56
N PHE A 139 8.31 13.62 -12.82
CA PHE A 139 9.72 13.62 -13.20
C PHE A 139 10.46 14.85 -12.66
N GLU A 140 9.92 16.05 -12.90
CA GLU A 140 10.54 17.30 -12.43
C GLU A 140 10.59 17.36 -10.89
N THR A 141 9.56 16.84 -10.24
CA THR A 141 9.49 16.74 -8.78
C THR A 141 10.58 15.82 -8.24
N TRP A 142 10.73 14.62 -8.82
CA TRP A 142 11.76 13.66 -8.41
C TRP A 142 13.16 14.22 -8.66
N GLN A 143 13.41 14.83 -9.82
CA GLN A 143 14.68 15.49 -10.11
C GLN A 143 14.99 16.61 -9.11
N SER A 144 13.99 17.44 -8.77
CA SER A 144 14.14 18.50 -7.78
C SER A 144 14.45 17.94 -6.39
N LEU A 145 13.75 16.89 -5.95
CA LEU A 145 14.01 16.23 -4.67
C LEU A 145 15.44 15.68 -4.60
N LEU A 146 15.91 14.99 -5.64
CA LEU A 146 17.25 14.41 -5.65
C LEU A 146 18.35 15.47 -5.72
N ARG A 147 18.23 16.46 -6.61
CA ARG A 147 19.23 17.53 -6.74
C ARG A 147 19.40 18.33 -5.47
N ASN A 148 18.34 18.48 -4.70
CA ASN A 148 18.36 19.20 -3.42
C ASN A 148 18.73 18.32 -2.21
N ALA A 149 18.78 17.00 -2.36
CA ALA A 149 19.14 16.08 -1.28
C ALA A 149 20.59 16.32 -0.81
N ARG A 150 20.77 16.42 0.51
CA ARG A 150 22.06 16.74 1.15
C ARG A 150 22.63 15.60 1.99
N SER A 151 21.78 14.73 2.51
CA SER A 151 22.16 13.77 3.55
C SER A 151 21.62 12.36 3.29
N SER A 152 20.34 12.21 2.95
CA SER A 152 19.72 10.91 2.77
C SER A 152 18.54 10.91 1.82
N VAL A 153 18.34 9.79 1.13
CA VAL A 153 17.14 9.48 0.35
C VAL A 153 16.72 8.05 0.68
N ASP A 154 15.53 7.90 1.26
CA ASP A 154 14.92 6.61 1.58
C ASP A 154 13.75 6.36 0.61
N ILE A 155 13.73 5.19 -0.03
CA ILE A 155 12.77 4.86 -1.08
C ILE A 155 12.08 3.53 -0.77
N ALA A 156 10.76 3.56 -0.61
CA ALA A 156 9.93 2.37 -0.68
C ALA A 156 9.39 2.22 -2.11
N SER A 157 9.59 1.05 -2.72
CA SER A 157 9.28 0.84 -4.14
C SER A 157 8.80 -0.59 -4.42
N PHE A 158 8.02 -0.72 -5.50
CA PHE A 158 7.52 -2.02 -5.95
C PHE A 158 8.48 -2.71 -6.93
N TYR A 159 8.84 -2.05 -8.03
CA TYR A 159 9.83 -2.56 -8.99
C TYR A 159 10.57 -1.40 -9.64
N TRP A 160 11.64 -1.73 -10.37
CA TRP A 160 12.54 -0.79 -11.06
C TRP A 160 12.74 -1.18 -12.52
N THR A 161 12.37 -0.28 -13.42
CA THR A 161 12.56 -0.33 -14.88
C THR A 161 12.65 1.10 -15.44
N LEU A 162 13.58 1.90 -14.92
CA LEU A 162 13.83 3.29 -15.29
C LEU A 162 14.55 3.43 -16.64
N SER A 163 15.10 2.35 -17.18
CA SER A 163 15.85 2.36 -18.44
C SER A 163 15.20 1.53 -19.53
N ASN A 164 15.47 1.90 -20.79
CA ASN A 164 15.10 1.08 -21.97
C ASN A 164 15.65 -0.35 -21.88
N GLN A 165 16.81 -0.52 -21.24
CA GLN A 165 17.47 -1.81 -21.06
C GLN A 165 16.60 -2.77 -20.26
N ASP A 166 16.03 -2.32 -19.14
CA ASP A 166 15.21 -3.14 -18.24
C ASP A 166 13.82 -3.45 -18.83
N THR A 167 13.32 -2.62 -19.77
CA THR A 167 12.07 -2.90 -20.49
C THR A 167 12.25 -3.57 -21.85
N HIS A 168 13.49 -3.79 -22.29
CA HIS A 168 13.84 -4.27 -23.63
C HIS A 168 13.19 -3.45 -24.76
N THR A 169 13.17 -2.13 -24.59
CA THR A 169 12.62 -1.17 -25.55
C THR A 169 13.72 -0.28 -26.13
N HIS A 170 13.38 0.50 -27.17
CA HIS A 170 14.24 1.52 -27.75
C HIS A 170 13.43 2.81 -27.94
N ASN A 171 12.83 3.30 -26.85
CA ASN A 171 11.91 4.44 -26.89
C ASN A 171 12.60 5.71 -26.36
N PRO A 172 12.59 6.83 -27.11
CA PRO A 172 13.22 8.08 -26.66
C PRO A 172 12.56 8.69 -25.42
N SER A 173 11.29 8.39 -25.15
CA SER A 173 10.58 8.86 -23.95
C SER A 173 11.03 8.16 -22.65
N ALA A 174 11.93 7.17 -22.74
CA ALA A 174 12.58 6.59 -21.56
C ALA A 174 13.65 7.51 -20.95
N SER A 175 14.08 8.55 -21.69
CA SER A 175 15.11 9.51 -21.25
C SER A 175 14.83 10.10 -19.86
N GLN A 176 13.57 10.40 -19.53
CA GLN A 176 13.21 10.89 -18.20
C GLN A 176 13.50 9.87 -17.08
N GLY A 177 13.27 8.58 -17.34
CA GLY A 177 13.63 7.52 -16.38
C GLY A 177 15.14 7.36 -16.25
N GLU A 178 15.85 7.39 -17.38
CA GLU A 178 17.31 7.29 -17.44
C GLU A 178 18.00 8.47 -16.75
N ASP A 179 17.42 9.68 -16.85
CA ASP A 179 17.86 10.87 -16.14
C ASP A 179 17.65 10.76 -14.63
N VAL A 180 16.51 10.21 -14.17
CA VAL A 180 16.27 9.94 -12.73
C VAL A 180 17.26 8.90 -12.21
N LEU A 181 17.50 7.83 -12.96
CA LEU A 181 18.50 6.82 -12.60
C LEU A 181 19.90 7.44 -12.49
N THR A 182 20.27 8.30 -13.44
CA THR A 182 21.55 9.02 -13.42
C THR A 182 21.68 9.91 -12.18
N GLU A 183 20.62 10.64 -11.83
CA GLU A 183 20.64 11.52 -10.66
C GLU A 183 20.69 10.73 -9.34
N LEU A 184 20.05 9.55 -9.26
CA LEU A 184 20.20 8.64 -8.11
C LEU A 184 21.64 8.13 -7.95
N LEU A 185 22.30 7.76 -9.05
CA LEU A 185 23.71 7.37 -9.05
C LEU A 185 24.61 8.55 -8.64
N HIS A 186 24.29 9.76 -9.08
CA HIS A 186 25.02 10.97 -8.72
C HIS A 186 24.80 11.38 -7.26
N ALA A 187 23.62 11.10 -6.69
CA ALA A 187 23.34 11.37 -5.27
C ALA A 187 24.30 10.59 -4.36
N THR A 188 24.56 9.30 -4.65
CA THR A 188 25.52 8.52 -3.87
C THR A 188 26.94 9.06 -4.00
N SER A 189 27.34 9.55 -5.19
CA SER A 189 28.65 10.20 -5.36
C SER A 189 28.78 11.54 -4.63
N ARG A 190 27.66 12.23 -4.36
CA ARG A 190 27.64 13.44 -3.51
C ARG A 190 27.71 13.13 -2.00
N GLY A 191 27.77 11.86 -1.61
CA GLY A 191 27.76 11.44 -0.21
C GLY A 191 26.36 11.38 0.41
N VAL A 192 25.29 11.44 -0.41
CA VAL A 192 23.91 11.23 0.05
C VAL A 192 23.69 9.74 0.30
N VAL A 193 23.21 9.39 1.49
CA VAL A 193 22.90 8.00 1.85
C VAL A 193 21.61 7.58 1.14
N LEU A 194 21.71 6.67 0.17
CA LEU A 194 20.56 6.13 -0.56
C LEU A 194 20.18 4.76 0.01
N ARG A 195 18.96 4.65 0.57
CA ARG A 195 18.39 3.38 1.05
C ARG A 195 17.14 3.02 0.28
N ILE A 196 17.03 1.78 -0.18
CA ILE A 196 15.93 1.30 -1.01
C ILE A 196 15.33 0.05 -0.36
N ALA A 197 14.10 0.16 0.13
CA ALA A 197 13.26 -0.98 0.47
C ALA A 197 12.42 -1.34 -0.77
N VAL A 198 12.62 -2.55 -1.29
CA VAL A 198 12.03 -2.97 -2.57
C VAL A 198 11.38 -4.35 -2.45
N ASN A 199 10.33 -4.59 -3.22
CA ASN A 199 9.84 -5.95 -3.42
C ASN A 199 10.95 -6.80 -4.07
N PRO A 200 11.15 -8.07 -3.68
CA PRO A 200 12.16 -8.92 -4.29
C PRO A 200 12.02 -8.96 -5.82
N PRO A 201 13.09 -8.67 -6.59
CA PRO A 201 13.09 -8.87 -8.04
C PRO A 201 12.82 -10.34 -8.37
N SER A 202 12.32 -10.59 -9.57
CA SER A 202 12.05 -11.95 -10.04
C SER A 202 12.78 -12.19 -11.36
N ALA A 203 12.89 -13.45 -11.78
CA ALA A 203 13.43 -13.76 -13.11
C ALA A 203 12.65 -13.09 -14.26
N ARG A 204 11.39 -12.69 -14.02
CA ARG A 204 10.53 -11.99 -15.00
C ARG A 204 10.66 -10.47 -14.97
N ILE A 205 11.13 -9.94 -13.84
CA ILE A 205 11.42 -8.51 -13.64
C ILE A 205 12.82 -8.43 -13.04
N PRO A 206 13.87 -8.84 -13.78
CA PRO A 206 15.22 -8.53 -13.36
C PRO A 206 15.36 -7.00 -13.39
N SER A 207 16.13 -6.44 -12.46
CA SER A 207 16.45 -5.01 -12.50
C SER A 207 17.95 -4.85 -12.60
N THR A 208 18.39 -4.35 -13.75
CA THR A 208 19.76 -3.87 -13.94
C THR A 208 19.94 -2.56 -13.19
N ASP A 209 18.89 -1.73 -13.10
CA ASP A 209 18.90 -0.46 -12.36
C ASP A 209 19.32 -0.66 -10.89
N LEU A 210 18.72 -1.62 -10.18
CA LEU A 210 19.08 -1.92 -8.78
C LEU A 210 20.53 -2.40 -8.65
N GLN A 211 21.05 -3.16 -9.62
CA GLN A 211 22.45 -3.60 -9.62
C GLN A 211 23.41 -2.42 -9.82
N LEU A 212 23.04 -1.44 -10.66
CA LEU A 212 23.83 -0.22 -10.87
C LEU A 212 23.85 0.63 -9.60
N LEU A 213 22.70 0.79 -8.94
CA LEU A 213 22.57 1.54 -7.69
C LEU A 213 23.35 0.88 -6.55
N GLU A 214 23.27 -0.45 -6.40
CA GLU A 214 24.07 -1.16 -5.40
C GLU A 214 25.57 -0.96 -5.62
N LYS A 215 26.02 -1.04 -6.89
CA LYS A 215 27.42 -0.77 -7.26
C LYS A 215 27.84 0.68 -7.01
N SER A 216 26.91 1.64 -7.06
CA SER A 216 27.20 3.05 -6.76
C SER A 216 27.19 3.37 -5.26
N GLY A 217 26.91 2.38 -4.40
CA GLY A 217 26.90 2.51 -2.94
C GLY A 217 25.51 2.66 -2.32
N ALA A 218 24.43 2.51 -3.10
CA ALA A 218 23.08 2.44 -2.54
C ALA A 218 22.91 1.18 -1.67
N GLN A 219 22.19 1.32 -0.57
CA GLN A 219 21.85 0.20 0.30
C GLN A 219 20.47 -0.33 -0.10
N ILE A 220 20.38 -1.61 -0.44
CA ILE A 220 19.14 -2.20 -0.93
C ILE A 220 18.69 -3.32 0.02
N ARG A 221 17.41 -3.29 0.42
CA ARG A 221 16.76 -4.35 1.18
C ARG A 221 15.55 -4.88 0.41
N GLN A 222 15.61 -6.17 0.11
CA GLN A 222 14.49 -6.89 -0.50
C GLN A 222 13.54 -7.36 0.60
N VAL A 223 12.31 -6.86 0.60
CA VAL A 223 11.33 -7.15 1.65
C VAL A 223 10.44 -8.31 1.21
N ASP A 224 10.71 -9.51 1.74
CA ASP A 224 10.02 -10.76 1.38
C ASP A 224 8.59 -10.85 1.95
N LEU A 225 7.71 -9.97 1.46
CA LEU A 225 6.29 -9.97 1.81
C LEU A 225 5.50 -11.20 1.33
N PRO A 226 5.87 -11.89 0.24
CA PRO A 226 5.24 -13.17 -0.08
C PRO A 226 5.34 -14.17 1.07
N ARG A 227 6.50 -14.26 1.74
CA ARG A 227 6.67 -15.07 2.95
C ARG A 227 5.97 -14.48 4.17
N LEU A 228 6.07 -13.17 4.38
CA LEU A 228 5.61 -12.53 5.62
C LEU A 228 4.08 -12.35 5.69
N THR A 229 3.44 -12.08 4.55
CA THR A 229 2.03 -11.62 4.49
C THR A 229 1.24 -12.25 3.34
N ARG A 230 1.90 -12.98 2.44
CA ARG A 230 1.37 -13.47 1.15
C ARG A 230 1.08 -12.38 0.12
N GLY A 231 1.46 -11.13 0.38
CA GLY A 231 1.37 -10.03 -0.56
C GLY A 231 2.74 -9.60 -1.11
N VAL A 232 2.83 -8.35 -1.55
CA VAL A 232 4.05 -7.73 -2.10
C VAL A 232 4.31 -6.37 -1.46
N LEU A 233 5.51 -5.79 -1.65
CA LEU A 233 5.76 -4.40 -1.28
C LEU A 233 5.26 -3.50 -2.41
N HIS A 234 4.13 -2.83 -2.23
CA HIS A 234 3.52 -1.97 -3.24
C HIS A 234 3.52 -0.47 -2.87
N SER A 235 4.16 -0.11 -1.77
CA SER A 235 4.38 1.30 -1.40
C SER A 235 5.29 1.99 -2.41
N LYS A 236 4.98 3.24 -2.74
CA LYS A 236 5.77 4.12 -3.62
C LYS A 236 5.91 5.49 -2.96
N PHE A 237 6.89 5.62 -2.08
CA PHE A 237 7.15 6.88 -1.41
C PHE A 237 8.64 7.09 -1.20
N TRP A 238 9.03 8.35 -1.12
CA TRP A 238 10.40 8.80 -0.91
C TRP A 238 10.43 9.69 0.33
N ILE A 239 11.50 9.59 1.12
CA ILE A 239 11.81 10.50 2.22
C ILE A 239 13.19 11.06 1.96
N VAL A 240 13.30 12.38 1.81
CA VAL A 240 14.56 13.07 1.52
C VAL A 240 14.94 13.93 2.70
N ASP A 241 16.16 13.72 3.21
CA ASP A 241 16.78 14.43 4.34
C ASP A 241 15.93 14.45 5.62
N GLN A 242 15.02 13.47 5.79
CA GLN A 242 14.01 13.45 6.87
C GLN A 242 13.19 14.75 6.93
N LEU A 243 12.99 15.40 5.78
CA LEU A 243 12.41 16.74 5.67
C LEU A 243 11.39 16.85 4.53
N HIS A 244 11.64 16.21 3.40
CA HIS A 244 10.75 16.23 2.24
C HIS A 244 10.24 14.82 1.97
N ILE A 245 9.04 14.72 1.40
CA ILE A 245 8.44 13.45 1.02
C ILE A 245 7.84 13.51 -0.38
N TYR A 246 7.80 12.37 -1.04
CA TYR A 246 6.92 12.10 -2.17
C TYR A 246 6.11 10.84 -1.85
N LEU A 247 4.82 10.82 -2.18
CA LEU A 247 3.96 9.63 -2.09
C LEU A 247 2.98 9.65 -3.27
N GLY A 248 2.81 8.52 -3.96
CA GLY A 248 1.89 8.47 -5.09
C GLY A 248 1.77 7.10 -5.75
N SER A 249 1.25 7.11 -6.97
CA SER A 249 0.99 5.90 -7.74
C SER A 249 2.16 5.45 -8.63
N ALA A 250 3.10 6.35 -8.97
CA ALA A 250 4.19 6.05 -9.89
C ALA A 250 5.18 5.02 -9.33
N ASN A 251 5.42 3.96 -10.11
CA ASN A 251 6.52 3.03 -9.87
C ASN A 251 7.86 3.63 -10.34
N MET A 252 8.99 2.99 -9.99
CA MET A 252 10.31 3.38 -10.54
C MET A 252 10.44 2.86 -11.97
N ASP A 253 9.64 3.44 -12.87
CA ASP A 253 9.43 2.98 -14.22
C ASP A 253 9.43 4.19 -15.15
N TRP A 254 10.24 4.17 -16.21
CA TRP A 254 10.26 5.31 -17.14
C TRP A 254 8.87 5.56 -17.76
N ARG A 255 8.08 4.50 -17.95
CA ARG A 255 6.69 4.62 -18.46
C ARG A 255 5.80 5.36 -17.48
N ALA A 256 6.04 5.24 -16.17
CA ALA A 256 5.32 6.00 -15.14
C ALA A 256 5.59 7.51 -15.22
N LEU A 257 6.68 7.92 -15.86
CA LEU A 257 7.04 9.34 -16.02
C LEU A 257 6.49 9.94 -17.31
N THR A 258 6.37 9.16 -18.38
CA THR A 258 6.03 9.69 -19.72
C THR A 258 4.83 9.04 -20.42
N GLN A 259 4.41 7.83 -20.02
CA GLN A 259 3.42 7.04 -20.78
C GLN A 259 2.20 6.58 -19.97
N VAL A 260 2.20 6.78 -18.66
CA VAL A 260 1.14 6.36 -17.74
C VAL A 260 0.63 7.58 -16.99
N LYS A 261 -0.70 7.66 -16.82
CA LYS A 261 -1.31 8.74 -16.05
C LYS A 261 -1.16 8.39 -14.57
N GLU A 262 -0.27 9.10 -13.90
CA GLU A 262 0.02 8.94 -12.48
C GLU A 262 -0.44 10.16 -11.69
N LEU A 263 -0.62 9.99 -10.39
CA LEU A 263 -0.85 11.07 -9.43
C LEU A 263 -0.07 10.78 -8.14
N GLY A 264 0.50 11.83 -7.55
CA GLY A 264 1.05 11.80 -6.20
C GLY A 264 0.98 13.16 -5.54
N VAL A 265 1.70 13.26 -4.43
CA VAL A 265 1.92 14.48 -3.67
C VAL A 265 3.37 14.55 -3.25
N ALA A 266 3.96 15.74 -3.37
CA ALA A 266 5.22 16.06 -2.71
C ALA A 266 4.96 17.05 -1.57
N VAL A 267 5.56 16.80 -0.41
CA VAL A 267 5.49 17.71 0.74
C VAL A 267 6.91 18.11 1.11
N TYR A 268 7.13 19.42 1.25
CA TYR A 268 8.43 20.02 1.50
C TYR A 268 8.44 20.69 2.87
N ASN A 269 9.63 20.75 3.48
CA ASN A 269 9.87 21.42 4.76
C ASN A 269 8.95 20.90 5.86
N CYS A 270 8.77 19.58 5.92
CA CYS A 270 7.80 18.92 6.79
C CYS A 270 8.44 17.74 7.50
N SER A 271 9.36 18.06 8.41
CA SER A 271 10.13 17.09 9.18
C SER A 271 9.26 16.15 10.02
N CYS A 272 8.18 16.64 10.63
CA CYS A 272 7.30 15.79 11.43
C CYS A 272 6.61 14.71 10.59
N LEU A 273 6.10 15.07 9.40
CA LEU A 273 5.51 14.09 8.47
C LEU A 273 6.57 13.15 7.90
N ALA A 274 7.76 13.67 7.56
CA ALA A 274 8.86 12.85 7.07
C ALA A 274 9.30 11.81 8.11
N GLN A 275 9.41 12.19 9.38
CA GLN A 275 9.73 11.29 10.49
C GLN A 275 8.62 10.25 10.71
N ASP A 276 7.35 10.66 10.62
CA ASP A 276 6.22 9.73 10.79
C ASP A 276 6.15 8.69 9.66
N LEU A 277 6.34 9.11 8.41
CA LEU A 277 6.48 8.21 7.26
C LEU A 277 7.75 7.35 7.38
N GLY A 278 8.81 7.90 7.96
CA GLY A 278 10.06 7.21 8.28
C GLY A 278 9.86 5.98 9.14
N LYS A 279 8.89 5.98 10.06
CA LYS A 279 8.55 4.78 10.85
C LYS A 279 8.03 3.63 9.99
N ILE A 280 7.27 3.94 8.95
CA ILE A 280 6.80 2.94 7.96
C ILE A 280 7.99 2.41 7.17
N PHE A 281 8.88 3.31 6.71
CA PHE A 281 10.10 2.91 6.00
C PHE A 281 11.01 2.01 6.86
N GLU A 282 11.27 2.38 8.11
CA GLU A 282 12.10 1.59 9.01
C GLU A 282 11.51 0.19 9.29
N ALA A 283 10.18 0.06 9.32
CA ALA A 283 9.54 -1.25 9.43
C ALA A 283 9.85 -2.12 8.20
N TYR A 284 9.74 -1.57 6.98
CA TYR A 284 10.15 -2.27 5.76
C TYR A 284 11.64 -2.60 5.75
N TRP A 285 12.45 -1.64 6.18
CA TRP A 285 13.89 -1.79 6.29
C TRP A 285 14.21 -2.98 7.20
N ALA A 286 13.67 -3.02 8.42
CA ALA A 286 13.88 -4.12 9.37
C ALA A 286 13.42 -5.47 8.82
N LEU A 287 12.26 -5.51 8.14
CA LEU A 287 11.71 -6.74 7.55
C LEU A 287 12.48 -7.24 6.32
N GLY A 288 13.31 -6.41 5.71
CA GLY A 288 14.24 -6.81 4.65
C GLY A 288 15.50 -7.54 5.14
N LEU A 289 15.67 -7.73 6.46
CA LEU A 289 16.77 -8.54 6.99
C LEU A 289 16.52 -10.04 6.76
N PRO A 290 17.59 -10.86 6.58
CA PRO A 290 17.46 -12.30 6.47
C PRO A 290 16.68 -12.90 7.65
N ASN A 291 15.72 -13.79 7.35
CA ASN A 291 14.87 -14.46 8.34
C ASN A 291 14.05 -13.54 9.25
N ALA A 292 13.87 -12.26 8.90
CA ALA A 292 13.02 -11.36 9.66
C ALA A 292 11.59 -11.94 9.76
N THR A 293 10.95 -11.67 10.88
CA THR A 293 9.53 -11.96 11.14
C THR A 293 8.82 -10.68 11.50
N ILE A 294 7.50 -10.62 11.28
CA ILE A 294 6.70 -9.49 11.72
C ILE A 294 6.63 -9.56 13.26
N PRO A 295 7.12 -8.54 13.99
CA PRO A 295 7.02 -8.53 15.44
C PRO A 295 5.57 -8.45 15.91
N SER A 296 5.27 -9.09 17.03
CA SER A 296 3.97 -8.99 17.69
C SER A 296 4.16 -8.94 19.21
N PRO A 297 3.98 -7.78 19.86
CA PRO A 297 3.68 -6.47 19.27
C PRO A 297 4.88 -5.87 18.51
N TRP A 298 4.61 -4.86 17.67
CA TRP A 298 5.67 -4.03 17.11
C TRP A 298 6.39 -3.21 18.21
N PRO A 299 7.72 -3.06 18.15
CA PRO A 299 8.45 -2.23 19.09
C PRO A 299 8.01 -0.75 19.08
N ALA A 300 8.16 -0.08 20.22
CA ALA A 300 7.65 1.29 20.43
C ALA A 300 8.23 2.34 19.47
N ASN A 301 9.46 2.15 18.97
CA ASN A 301 10.09 3.08 18.02
C ASN A 301 9.37 3.15 16.67
N TYR A 302 8.56 2.15 16.31
CA TYR A 302 7.71 2.17 15.10
C TYR A 302 6.32 2.79 15.35
N SER A 303 5.96 3.04 16.62
CA SER A 303 4.62 3.51 16.99
C SER A 303 4.43 4.99 16.66
N THR A 304 3.19 5.41 16.42
CA THR A 304 2.85 6.80 16.13
C THR A 304 1.67 7.29 16.98
N PRO A 305 1.68 8.55 17.43
CA PRO A 305 0.48 9.18 17.98
C PRO A 305 -0.51 9.63 16.89
N TYR A 306 -0.09 9.65 15.62
CA TYR A 306 -0.86 10.25 14.53
C TYR A 306 -1.72 9.21 13.80
N ASN A 307 -3.03 9.43 13.79
CA ASN A 307 -4.01 8.50 13.24
C ASN A 307 -5.32 9.22 12.89
N LYS A 308 -6.35 8.49 12.46
CA LYS A 308 -7.64 9.10 12.09
C LYS A 308 -8.38 9.77 13.26
N GLU A 309 -8.16 9.33 14.50
CA GLU A 309 -8.75 9.94 15.70
C GLU A 309 -7.93 11.13 16.21
N THR A 310 -6.61 11.03 16.15
CA THR A 310 -5.64 12.05 16.58
C THR A 310 -4.67 12.36 15.44
N PRO A 311 -5.12 13.04 14.37
CA PRO A 311 -4.26 13.37 13.24
C PRO A 311 -3.18 14.38 13.67
N LEU A 312 -2.09 14.45 12.90
CA LEU A 312 -1.09 15.50 13.10
C LEU A 312 -1.67 16.83 12.61
N GLU A 313 -1.90 17.75 13.53
CA GLU A 313 -2.28 19.14 13.24
C GLU A 313 -1.03 19.94 12.86
N LEU A 314 -1.05 20.56 11.68
CA LEU A 314 0.04 21.40 11.17
C LEU A 314 -0.48 22.43 10.16
N LYS A 315 0.40 23.35 9.74
CA LYS A 315 0.13 24.24 8.61
C LYS A 315 0.61 23.64 7.30
N LEU A 316 -0.32 23.30 6.43
CA LEU A 316 -0.06 22.83 5.07
C LEU A 316 -0.42 23.92 4.07
N ASN A 317 0.56 24.42 3.32
CA ASN A 317 0.43 25.58 2.44
C ASN A 317 -0.11 26.81 3.18
N GLY A 318 0.34 27.01 4.43
CA GLY A 318 -0.08 28.13 5.28
C GLY A 318 -1.48 28.02 5.90
N ARG A 319 -2.17 26.88 5.74
CA ARG A 319 -3.50 26.63 6.31
C ARG A 319 -3.47 25.48 7.30
N GLU A 320 -4.27 25.57 8.36
CA GLU A 320 -4.45 24.47 9.30
C GLU A 320 -4.96 23.23 8.57
N ALA A 321 -4.32 22.09 8.86
CA ALA A 321 -4.60 20.81 8.27
C ALA A 321 -4.37 19.70 9.30
N ALA A 322 -5.28 18.73 9.29
CA ALA A 322 -5.18 17.48 10.01
C ALA A 322 -4.68 16.40 9.05
N VAL A 323 -3.48 15.86 9.32
CA VAL A 323 -2.77 14.98 8.40
C VAL A 323 -2.33 13.70 9.10
N TYR A 324 -2.49 12.56 8.44
CA TYR A 324 -1.88 11.31 8.92
C TYR A 324 -1.58 10.36 7.75
N PHE A 325 -0.66 9.41 8.00
CA PHE A 325 -0.44 8.29 7.10
C PHE A 325 -1.18 7.05 7.58
N SER A 326 -1.69 6.28 6.62
CA SER A 326 -2.19 4.93 6.86
C SER A 326 -1.27 3.88 6.26
N SER A 327 -1.42 2.63 6.71
CA SER A 327 -0.56 1.52 6.27
C SER A 327 -1.34 0.23 6.06
N ALA A 328 -0.91 -0.55 5.09
CA ALA A 328 -1.37 -1.91 4.83
C ALA A 328 -0.17 -2.87 4.82
N PRO A 329 -0.40 -4.18 5.03
CA PRO A 329 -1.59 -4.76 5.64
C PRO A 329 -1.66 -4.45 7.15
N PRO A 330 -2.76 -4.81 7.86
CA PRO A 330 -2.85 -4.64 9.31
C PRO A 330 -1.67 -5.24 10.09
N ALA A 331 -1.07 -6.32 9.59
CA ALA A 331 0.12 -6.94 10.20
C ALA A 331 1.35 -6.00 10.22
N LEU A 332 1.43 -5.02 9.32
CA LEU A 332 2.49 -4.02 9.26
C LEU A 332 2.11 -2.69 9.94
N CYS A 333 0.94 -2.63 10.58
CA CYS A 333 0.54 -1.46 11.36
C CYS A 333 1.11 -1.56 12.78
N ALA A 334 2.15 -0.77 13.06
CA ALA A 334 2.65 -0.58 14.41
C ALA A 334 1.60 0.14 15.29
N PRO A 335 1.68 0.06 16.64
CA PRO A 335 0.73 0.71 17.54
C PRO A 335 0.47 2.17 17.19
N GLY A 336 -0.82 2.51 17.18
CA GLY A 336 -1.33 3.83 16.84
C GLY A 336 -1.51 4.07 15.33
N ARG A 337 -0.85 3.35 14.42
CA ARG A 337 -1.05 3.54 12.97
C ARG A 337 -2.43 3.04 12.53
N THR A 338 -3.21 3.89 11.86
CA THR A 338 -4.48 3.46 11.25
C THR A 338 -4.23 2.54 10.06
N ALA A 339 -4.95 1.42 10.01
CA ALA A 339 -4.93 0.54 8.84
C ALA A 339 -5.51 1.25 7.60
N ASP A 340 -4.94 0.98 6.43
CA ASP A 340 -5.28 1.66 5.16
C ASP A 340 -6.75 1.49 4.80
N LEU A 341 -7.27 0.25 4.90
CA LEU A 341 -8.70 -0.03 4.69
C LEU A 341 -9.57 0.80 5.63
N GLN A 342 -9.22 0.84 6.92
CA GLN A 342 -10.00 1.55 7.91
C GLN A 342 -10.05 3.06 7.62
N SER A 343 -8.92 3.62 7.18
CA SER A 343 -8.83 5.01 6.75
C SER A 343 -9.73 5.27 5.54
N LEU A 344 -9.59 4.47 4.49
CA LEU A 344 -10.39 4.59 3.26
C LEU A 344 -11.90 4.51 3.56
N LEU A 345 -12.33 3.50 4.32
CA LEU A 345 -13.73 3.33 4.68
C LEU A 345 -14.25 4.51 5.53
N SER A 346 -13.46 5.00 6.48
CA SER A 346 -13.84 6.15 7.31
C SER A 346 -13.96 7.45 6.50
N VAL A 347 -13.15 7.63 5.46
CA VAL A 347 -13.25 8.79 4.58
C VAL A 347 -14.52 8.72 3.72
N ILE A 348 -14.89 7.54 3.20
CA ILE A 348 -16.16 7.33 2.50
C ILE A 348 -17.33 7.64 3.44
N GLU A 349 -17.33 7.07 4.65
CA GLU A 349 -18.39 7.30 5.62
C GLU A 349 -18.44 8.75 6.10
N GLY A 350 -17.32 9.46 6.19
CA GLY A 350 -17.25 10.84 6.67
C GLY A 350 -17.81 11.89 5.69
N ALA A 351 -17.95 11.54 4.41
CA ALA A 351 -18.44 12.41 3.36
C ALA A 351 -19.91 12.82 3.58
N GLN A 352 -20.24 14.05 3.18
CA GLN A 352 -21.59 14.60 3.28
C GLN A 352 -22.16 15.01 1.92
N GLU A 353 -21.32 15.40 0.97
CA GLU A 353 -21.80 15.91 -0.33
C GLU A 353 -21.39 15.01 -1.48
N PHE A 354 -20.11 14.63 -1.53
CA PHE A 354 -19.60 13.81 -2.63
C PHE A 354 -18.42 12.91 -2.22
N VAL A 355 -18.26 11.84 -2.99
CA VAL A 355 -17.10 10.94 -2.96
C VAL A 355 -16.67 10.69 -4.39
N TYR A 356 -15.51 11.22 -4.76
CA TYR A 356 -14.93 11.08 -6.09
C TYR A 356 -13.68 10.21 -6.02
N VAL A 357 -13.63 9.16 -6.83
CA VAL A 357 -12.60 8.12 -6.77
C VAL A 357 -11.98 7.93 -8.15
N SER A 358 -10.66 8.04 -8.24
CA SER A 358 -9.90 7.69 -9.45
C SER A 358 -8.92 6.57 -9.14
N VAL A 359 -9.16 5.40 -9.73
CA VAL A 359 -8.39 4.18 -9.48
C VAL A 359 -8.11 3.43 -10.77
N MET A 360 -6.94 2.81 -10.87
CA MET A 360 -6.63 1.93 -12.00
C MET A 360 -7.59 0.74 -12.11
N SER A 361 -7.80 0.04 -10.99
CA SER A 361 -8.60 -1.18 -10.93
C SER A 361 -9.45 -1.17 -9.66
N TYR A 362 -10.73 -1.52 -9.81
CA TYR A 362 -11.68 -1.69 -8.70
C TYR A 362 -12.36 -3.05 -8.78
N LEU A 363 -12.09 -3.93 -7.81
CA LEU A 363 -12.63 -5.28 -7.76
C LEU A 363 -13.01 -5.61 -6.30
N PRO A 364 -14.30 -5.76 -5.96
CA PRO A 364 -14.74 -6.14 -4.61
C PRO A 364 -14.52 -7.64 -4.36
N THR A 365 -13.29 -8.10 -4.56
CA THR A 365 -12.87 -9.50 -4.47
C THR A 365 -11.45 -9.60 -3.90
N MET A 366 -11.11 -10.80 -3.42
CA MET A 366 -9.74 -11.21 -3.17
C MET A 366 -9.16 -11.82 -4.46
N GLU A 367 -8.54 -10.98 -5.30
CA GLU A 367 -7.98 -11.31 -6.61
C GLU A 367 -6.94 -12.44 -6.59
N PHE A 368 -6.08 -12.50 -5.55
CA PHE A 368 -4.96 -13.43 -5.48
C PHE A 368 -5.25 -14.66 -4.60
N SER A 369 -6.45 -14.73 -4.04
CA SER A 369 -6.90 -15.87 -3.25
C SER A 369 -7.35 -17.05 -4.13
N HIS A 370 -7.00 -18.26 -3.68
CA HIS A 370 -7.49 -19.51 -4.25
C HIS A 370 -8.09 -20.40 -3.15
N PRO A 371 -9.40 -20.71 -3.19
CA PRO A 371 -10.40 -20.27 -4.18
C PRO A 371 -10.66 -18.75 -4.12
N ARG A 372 -11.08 -18.16 -5.25
CA ARG A 372 -11.45 -16.74 -5.33
C ARG A 372 -12.55 -16.42 -4.31
N ARG A 373 -12.44 -15.28 -3.64
CA ARG A 373 -13.42 -14.84 -2.63
C ARG A 373 -14.01 -13.48 -2.98
N PHE A 374 -15.29 -13.32 -2.70
CA PHE A 374 -15.95 -12.01 -2.68
C PHE A 374 -15.51 -11.24 -1.45
N TRP A 375 -15.30 -9.94 -1.59
CA TRP A 375 -14.86 -9.04 -0.52
C TRP A 375 -15.53 -7.67 -0.71
N PRO A 376 -16.69 -7.44 -0.06
CA PRO A 376 -17.52 -6.29 -0.39
C PRO A 376 -17.17 -4.99 0.33
N ALA A 377 -16.11 -4.94 1.16
CA ALA A 377 -15.94 -3.87 2.14
C ALA A 377 -16.11 -2.44 1.57
N ILE A 378 -15.44 -2.13 0.46
CA ILE A 378 -15.57 -0.81 -0.21
C ILE A 378 -16.92 -0.67 -0.92
N ASP A 379 -17.40 -1.73 -1.57
CA ASP A 379 -18.67 -1.78 -2.32
C ASP A 379 -19.86 -1.48 -1.40
N ASP A 380 -19.91 -2.13 -0.24
CA ASP A 380 -20.91 -1.91 0.79
C ASP A 380 -20.92 -0.45 1.25
N HIS A 381 -19.73 0.16 1.42
CA HIS A 381 -19.63 1.54 1.88
C HIS A 381 -20.08 2.55 0.81
N PHE A 382 -19.76 2.32 -0.45
CA PHE A 382 -20.30 3.12 -1.56
C PHE A 382 -21.83 3.05 -1.61
N ARG A 383 -22.39 1.84 -1.58
CA ARG A 383 -23.85 1.66 -1.61
C ARG A 383 -24.52 2.28 -0.38
N LYS A 384 -23.92 2.11 0.79
CA LYS A 384 -24.38 2.66 2.06
C LYS A 384 -24.47 4.18 2.01
N VAL A 385 -23.41 4.89 1.62
CA VAL A 385 -23.45 6.37 1.61
C VAL A 385 -24.33 6.92 0.48
N ALA A 386 -24.43 6.24 -0.66
CA ALA A 386 -25.39 6.57 -1.70
C ALA A 386 -26.83 6.48 -1.19
N TYR A 387 -27.16 5.40 -0.47
CA TYR A 387 -28.50 5.10 0.01
C TYR A 387 -28.89 5.93 1.25
N GLU A 388 -28.08 5.86 2.31
CA GLU A 388 -28.39 6.43 3.62
C GLU A 388 -28.18 7.95 3.65
N LYS A 389 -27.18 8.46 2.92
CA LYS A 389 -26.74 9.87 3.01
C LYS A 389 -26.97 10.69 1.76
N ARG A 390 -27.34 10.04 0.64
CA ARG A 390 -27.52 10.71 -0.67
C ARG A 390 -26.26 11.44 -1.15
N VAL A 391 -25.09 10.94 -0.73
CA VAL A 391 -23.79 11.42 -1.17
C VAL A 391 -23.61 11.10 -2.65
N ARG A 392 -23.14 12.10 -3.43
CA ARG A 392 -22.85 11.94 -4.85
C ARG A 392 -21.57 11.15 -5.05
N LEU A 393 -21.67 9.99 -5.69
CA LEU A 393 -20.52 9.14 -5.98
C LEU A 393 -20.13 9.19 -7.45
N ARG A 394 -18.83 9.39 -7.72
CA ARG A 394 -18.26 9.28 -9.07
C ARG A 394 -17.01 8.42 -9.03
N LEU A 395 -17.04 7.31 -9.76
CA LEU A 395 -15.92 6.38 -9.90
C LEU A 395 -15.35 6.48 -11.30
N LEU A 396 -14.10 6.94 -11.41
CA LEU A 396 -13.33 7.00 -12.64
C LEU A 396 -12.29 5.87 -12.64
N VAL A 397 -12.54 4.83 -13.45
CA VAL A 397 -11.73 3.61 -13.42
C VAL A 397 -10.86 3.49 -14.66
N GLY A 398 -9.58 3.20 -14.49
CA GLY A 398 -8.66 2.96 -15.61
C GLY A 398 -9.13 1.81 -16.51
N CYS A 399 -9.11 2.03 -17.83
CA CYS A 399 -9.52 1.03 -18.83
C CYS A 399 -8.45 0.95 -19.92
N TRP A 400 -7.83 -0.22 -20.03
CA TRP A 400 -6.68 -0.51 -20.87
C TRP A 400 -6.64 -1.99 -21.26
N LYS A 401 -5.69 -2.40 -22.11
CA LYS A 401 -5.59 -3.77 -22.64
C LYS A 401 -5.47 -4.87 -21.57
N HIS A 402 -4.97 -4.54 -20.39
CA HIS A 402 -4.75 -5.50 -19.29
C HIS A 402 -5.84 -5.45 -18.20
N SER A 403 -6.93 -4.70 -18.43
CA SER A 403 -8.06 -4.64 -17.50
C SER A 403 -8.65 -6.04 -17.25
N LYS A 404 -9.05 -6.31 -16.01
CA LYS A 404 -9.63 -7.61 -15.65
C LYS A 404 -11.08 -7.71 -16.16
N PRO A 405 -11.46 -8.72 -16.95
CA PRO A 405 -12.82 -8.84 -17.50
C PRO A 405 -13.92 -8.91 -16.43
N ASN A 406 -13.62 -9.50 -15.27
CA ASN A 406 -14.56 -9.63 -14.15
C ASN A 406 -14.77 -8.32 -13.37
N MET A 407 -14.02 -7.25 -13.65
CA MET A 407 -14.25 -5.92 -13.07
C MET A 407 -15.56 -5.30 -13.56
N PHE A 408 -15.83 -5.43 -14.86
CA PHE A 408 -16.94 -4.72 -15.53
C PHE A 408 -18.34 -5.06 -14.98
N PRO A 409 -18.67 -6.33 -14.65
CA PRO A 409 -19.93 -6.64 -13.99
C PRO A 409 -20.14 -5.90 -12.66
N PHE A 410 -19.10 -5.74 -11.84
CA PHE A 410 -19.19 -4.99 -10.57
C PHE A 410 -19.37 -3.49 -10.83
N LEU A 411 -18.63 -2.93 -11.79
CA LEU A 411 -18.80 -1.53 -12.18
C LEU A 411 -20.22 -1.24 -12.70
N ARG A 412 -20.79 -2.15 -13.49
CA ARG A 412 -22.19 -2.04 -13.96
C ARG A 412 -23.18 -2.14 -12.82
N SER A 413 -22.94 -3.04 -11.85
CA SER A 413 -23.78 -3.18 -10.66
C SER A 413 -23.81 -1.92 -9.81
N LEU A 414 -22.69 -1.20 -9.73
CA LEU A 414 -22.62 0.12 -9.09
C LEU A 414 -23.34 1.19 -9.91
N ALA A 415 -23.04 1.28 -11.21
CA ALA A 415 -23.65 2.27 -12.10
C ALA A 415 -25.19 2.17 -12.19
N ALA A 416 -25.74 0.97 -11.95
CA ALA A 416 -27.18 0.75 -11.90
C ALA A 416 -27.89 1.46 -10.73
N LEU A 417 -27.15 1.97 -9.74
CA LEU A 417 -27.73 2.80 -8.68
C LEU A 417 -28.01 4.24 -9.15
N GLN A 418 -27.46 4.70 -10.27
CA GLN A 418 -27.79 6.04 -10.78
C GLN A 418 -29.25 6.07 -11.26
N ASP A 419 -30.11 6.75 -10.49
CA ASP A 419 -31.52 6.87 -10.85
C ASP A 419 -32.13 8.18 -10.31
N ASN A 420 -32.77 8.92 -11.22
CA ASN A 420 -33.39 10.21 -10.92
C ASN A 420 -34.66 10.07 -10.07
N HIS A 421 -35.37 8.93 -10.15
CA HIS A 421 -36.60 8.72 -9.38
C HIS A 421 -36.32 8.43 -7.90
N THR A 422 -35.28 7.63 -7.63
CA THR A 422 -34.81 7.35 -6.27
C THR A 422 -33.89 8.42 -5.72
N HIS A 423 -33.40 9.35 -6.54
CA HIS A 423 -32.39 10.36 -6.19
C HIS A 423 -31.05 9.77 -5.72
N TYR A 424 -30.74 8.53 -6.10
CA TYR A 424 -29.41 7.96 -5.89
C TYR A 424 -28.46 8.50 -6.97
N SER A 425 -27.27 8.93 -6.56
CA SER A 425 -26.24 9.40 -7.49
C SER A 425 -24.96 8.59 -7.34
N LEU A 426 -24.78 7.63 -8.24
CA LEU A 426 -23.60 6.78 -8.32
C LEU A 426 -23.23 6.56 -9.79
N GLU A 427 -22.34 7.42 -10.28
CA GLU A 427 -21.86 7.37 -11.66
C GLU A 427 -20.55 6.60 -11.75
N VAL A 428 -20.40 5.79 -12.80
CA VAL A 428 -19.15 5.11 -13.11
C VAL A 428 -18.73 5.45 -14.54
N ARG A 429 -17.49 5.90 -14.71
CA ARG A 429 -16.86 6.15 -16.01
C ARG A 429 -15.52 5.43 -16.11
N LEU A 430 -15.13 5.17 -17.35
CA LEU A 430 -13.89 4.52 -17.72
C LEU A 430 -12.92 5.58 -18.28
N PHE A 431 -11.71 5.65 -17.75
CA PHE A 431 -10.66 6.50 -18.29
C PHE A 431 -9.78 5.72 -19.25
N VAL A 432 -9.79 6.12 -20.53
CA VAL A 432 -9.03 5.47 -21.60
C VAL A 432 -7.97 6.44 -22.10
N VAL A 433 -6.71 6.05 -21.93
CA VAL A 433 -5.58 6.81 -22.49
C VAL A 433 -5.46 6.46 -23.98
N PRO A 434 -5.50 7.45 -24.90
CA PRO A 434 -5.36 7.20 -26.33
C PRO A 434 -3.97 6.66 -26.66
N ALA A 435 -3.82 5.95 -27.77
CA ALA A 435 -2.51 5.51 -28.24
C ALA A 435 -2.46 5.49 -29.77
N ASN A 436 -1.39 6.05 -30.35
CA ASN A 436 -1.06 5.79 -31.75
C ASN A 436 -0.37 4.41 -31.92
N GLU A 437 -0.13 3.98 -33.15
CA GLU A 437 0.46 2.67 -33.45
C GLU A 437 1.82 2.43 -32.77
N THR A 438 2.64 3.47 -32.61
CA THR A 438 3.94 3.37 -31.94
C THR A 438 3.78 3.29 -30.43
N GLN A 439 2.93 4.13 -29.84
CA GLN A 439 2.63 4.13 -28.42
C GLN A 439 1.97 2.82 -27.96
N ALA A 440 1.12 2.22 -28.80
CA ALA A 440 0.46 0.95 -28.52
C ALA A 440 1.43 -0.25 -28.43
N LYS A 441 2.65 -0.11 -28.96
CA LYS A 441 3.72 -1.13 -28.85
C LYS A 441 4.50 -1.03 -27.54
N ILE A 442 4.34 0.05 -26.77
CA ILE A 442 5.00 0.20 -25.48
C ILE A 442 4.28 -0.71 -24.47
N PRO A 443 4.97 -1.71 -23.88
CA PRO A 443 4.33 -2.67 -22.99
C PRO A 443 3.94 -2.01 -21.66
N TYR A 444 2.74 -2.32 -21.17
CA TYR A 444 2.19 -1.82 -19.89
C TYR A 444 2.13 -0.30 -19.76
N ALA A 445 1.99 0.39 -20.89
CA ALA A 445 1.75 1.83 -20.95
C ALA A 445 0.26 2.15 -21.15
N ARG A 446 -0.04 3.45 -21.26
CA ARG A 446 -1.35 3.97 -21.71
C ARG A 446 -2.49 3.55 -20.78
N VAL A 447 -2.33 3.82 -19.49
CA VAL A 447 -3.33 3.55 -18.46
C VAL A 447 -3.41 4.70 -17.46
N ASN A 448 -4.60 4.94 -16.90
CA ASN A 448 -4.73 5.72 -15.67
C ASN A 448 -4.40 4.84 -14.47
N HIS A 449 -3.23 5.08 -13.91
CA HIS A 449 -2.68 4.32 -12.81
C HIS A 449 -2.84 5.04 -11.45
N SER A 450 -3.58 6.15 -11.40
CA SER A 450 -3.85 6.89 -10.16
C SER A 450 -4.57 6.03 -9.11
N LYS A 451 -4.36 6.30 -7.82
CA LYS A 451 -5.12 5.71 -6.70
C LYS A 451 -5.44 6.78 -5.65
N PHE A 452 -6.49 7.55 -5.88
CA PHE A 452 -6.90 8.59 -4.95
C PHE A 452 -8.42 8.68 -4.80
N MET A 453 -8.84 9.30 -3.70
CA MET A 453 -10.21 9.67 -3.43
C MET A 453 -10.24 11.10 -2.87
N VAL A 454 -11.25 11.86 -3.25
CA VAL A 454 -11.53 13.18 -2.70
C VAL A 454 -13.00 13.28 -2.32
N THR A 455 -13.27 13.82 -1.14
CA THR A 455 -14.61 14.10 -0.64
C THR A 455 -14.75 15.60 -0.37
N ASP A 456 -15.93 16.03 0.10
CA ASP A 456 -16.14 17.41 0.56
C ASP A 456 -15.16 17.83 1.66
N LYS A 457 -14.58 16.88 2.41
CA LYS A 457 -13.75 17.14 3.60
C LYS A 457 -12.31 16.68 3.50
N VAL A 458 -12.05 15.61 2.75
CA VAL A 458 -10.78 14.87 2.85
C VAL A 458 -10.21 14.56 1.47
N ALA A 459 -8.89 14.71 1.35
CA ALA A 459 -8.08 14.13 0.28
C ALA A 459 -7.39 12.86 0.77
N TYR A 460 -7.53 11.77 0.02
CA TYR A 460 -6.86 10.50 0.23
C TYR A 460 -6.01 10.20 -1.01
N ILE A 461 -4.68 10.10 -0.84
CA ILE A 461 -3.75 9.79 -1.94
C ILE A 461 -2.96 8.55 -1.54
N GLY A 462 -3.09 7.46 -2.28
CA GLY A 462 -2.54 6.16 -1.90
C GLY A 462 -1.72 5.47 -2.98
N THR A 463 -1.15 4.33 -2.61
CA THR A 463 -0.31 3.49 -3.48
C THR A 463 -1.04 2.27 -4.04
N SER A 464 -2.22 1.94 -3.51
CA SER A 464 -2.87 0.62 -3.63
C SER A 464 -4.08 0.63 -4.56
N ASN A 465 -4.19 -0.37 -5.45
CA ASN A 465 -5.43 -0.63 -6.20
C ASN A 465 -6.54 -1.08 -5.26
N TRP A 466 -7.80 -0.99 -5.69
CA TRP A 466 -8.95 -1.18 -4.81
C TRP A 466 -9.51 -2.59 -4.95
N SER A 467 -8.83 -3.54 -4.32
CA SER A 467 -9.28 -4.91 -4.09
C SER A 467 -8.77 -5.44 -2.75
N GLY A 468 -9.35 -6.52 -2.24
CA GLY A 468 -9.13 -6.94 -0.85
C GLY A 468 -7.68 -7.29 -0.53
N ASP A 469 -6.95 -7.91 -1.47
CA ASP A 469 -5.54 -8.27 -1.25
C ASP A 469 -4.64 -7.06 -1.04
N TYR A 470 -4.93 -5.92 -1.67
CA TYR A 470 -4.14 -4.70 -1.52
C TYR A 470 -4.18 -4.11 -0.11
N PHE A 471 -5.26 -4.38 0.63
CA PHE A 471 -5.44 -3.89 1.98
C PHE A 471 -5.11 -4.94 3.05
N LEU A 472 -5.24 -6.23 2.73
CA LEU A 472 -5.12 -7.32 3.70
C LEU A 472 -3.79 -8.08 3.64
N HIS A 473 -3.09 -8.03 2.50
CA HIS A 473 -1.87 -8.80 2.28
C HIS A 473 -0.71 -7.96 1.74
N THR A 474 -0.97 -7.00 0.86
CA THR A 474 0.06 -6.19 0.22
C THR A 474 0.42 -4.95 1.04
N ALA A 475 1.70 -4.61 1.08
CA ALA A 475 2.15 -3.42 1.78
C ALA A 475 1.93 -2.16 0.94
N GLY A 476 1.12 -1.25 1.46
CA GLY A 476 0.77 0.02 0.84
C GLY A 476 0.69 1.12 1.89
N SER A 477 0.65 2.36 1.45
CA SER A 477 0.44 3.51 2.31
C SER A 477 -0.37 4.59 1.59
N ALA A 478 -1.06 5.41 2.36
CA ALA A 478 -1.74 6.58 1.88
C ALA A 478 -1.53 7.78 2.80
N LEU A 479 -1.54 8.96 2.20
CA LEU A 479 -1.64 10.23 2.89
C LEU A 479 -3.13 10.62 2.97
N VAL A 480 -3.59 10.95 4.17
CA VAL A 480 -4.93 11.48 4.41
C VAL A 480 -4.81 12.90 4.92
N VAL A 481 -5.47 13.84 4.23
CA VAL A 481 -5.42 15.28 4.53
C VAL A 481 -6.84 15.80 4.65
N ALA A 482 -7.18 16.33 5.82
CA ALA A 482 -8.35 17.17 6.01
C ALA A 482 -7.89 18.63 6.16
N GLN A 483 -8.50 19.54 5.40
CA GLN A 483 -8.23 20.98 5.51
C GLN A 483 -9.52 21.72 5.79
N GLY A 484 -9.41 22.85 6.49
CA GLY A 484 -10.50 23.80 6.62
C GLY A 484 -10.96 24.36 5.27
N PRO A 485 -12.06 25.14 5.25
CA PRO A 485 -12.63 25.68 4.02
C PRO A 485 -11.63 26.54 3.23
N ALA A 486 -11.85 26.62 1.91
CA ALA A 486 -11.08 27.47 1.00
C ALA A 486 -10.99 28.92 1.50
N GLY A 487 -9.85 29.54 1.19
CA GLY A 487 -9.75 30.99 1.10
C GLY A 487 -9.36 31.37 -0.32
N GLU A 488 -8.55 32.42 -0.48
CA GLU A 488 -8.18 32.93 -1.82
C GLU A 488 -7.48 31.91 -2.74
N GLN A 489 -6.64 31.03 -2.17
CA GLN A 489 -5.97 29.94 -2.89
C GLN A 489 -6.58 28.59 -2.53
N PRO A 490 -6.76 27.69 -3.54
CA PRO A 490 -7.34 26.37 -3.32
C PRO A 490 -6.42 25.51 -2.44
N THR A 491 -7.04 24.82 -1.49
CA THR A 491 -6.42 23.78 -0.65
C THR A 491 -5.92 22.60 -1.49
N LEU A 492 -5.08 21.72 -0.93
CA LEU A 492 -4.66 20.49 -1.59
C LEU A 492 -5.88 19.62 -1.96
N ARG A 493 -6.88 19.58 -1.07
CA ARG A 493 -8.15 18.88 -1.26
C ARG A 493 -8.92 19.46 -2.46
N GLU A 494 -8.95 20.78 -2.61
CA GLU A 494 -9.60 21.45 -3.75
C GLU A 494 -8.89 21.23 -5.06
N GLN A 495 -7.56 21.34 -5.05
CA GLN A 495 -6.75 21.01 -6.21
C GLN A 495 -6.99 19.55 -6.67
N LEU A 496 -7.12 18.62 -5.72
CA LEU A 496 -7.40 17.21 -6.02
C LEU A 496 -8.79 17.00 -6.63
N GLN A 497 -9.81 17.73 -6.15
CA GLN A 497 -11.14 17.74 -6.78
C GLN A 497 -11.06 18.30 -8.20
N HIS A 498 -10.38 19.42 -8.42
CA HIS A 498 -10.26 20.02 -9.77
C HIS A 498 -9.56 19.07 -10.75
N ILE A 499 -8.53 18.34 -10.31
CA ILE A 499 -7.88 17.30 -11.14
C ILE A 499 -8.86 16.17 -11.46
N PHE A 500 -9.61 15.69 -10.48
CA PHE A 500 -10.63 14.66 -10.71
C PHE A 500 -11.67 15.13 -11.72
N GLU A 501 -12.21 16.34 -11.56
CA GLU A 501 -13.26 16.89 -12.43
C GLU A 501 -12.74 17.14 -13.84
N ARG A 502 -11.52 17.67 -13.99
CA ARG A 502 -10.83 17.76 -15.28
C ARG A 502 -10.77 16.41 -15.97
N ASP A 503 -10.32 15.36 -15.26
CA ASP A 503 -10.20 14.02 -15.83
C ASP A 503 -11.58 13.43 -16.15
N TRP A 504 -12.56 13.66 -15.28
CA TRP A 504 -13.94 13.19 -15.40
C TRP A 504 -14.68 13.79 -16.60
N ASP A 505 -14.50 15.08 -16.85
CA ASP A 505 -15.13 15.84 -17.93
C ASP A 505 -14.32 15.84 -19.23
N SER A 506 -13.09 15.30 -19.20
CA SER A 506 -12.26 15.18 -20.38
C SER A 506 -12.83 14.20 -21.42
N ARG A 507 -12.38 14.36 -22.68
CA ARG A 507 -12.62 13.40 -23.77
C ARG A 507 -12.07 11.98 -23.52
N TYR A 508 -11.24 11.81 -22.49
CA TYR A 508 -10.64 10.53 -22.12
C TYR A 508 -11.53 9.73 -21.16
N SER A 509 -12.52 10.39 -20.57
CA SER A 509 -13.54 9.78 -19.73
C SER A 509 -14.72 9.31 -20.57
N ARG A 510 -15.06 8.03 -20.46
CA ARG A 510 -16.11 7.37 -21.23
C ARG A 510 -17.18 6.82 -20.32
N GLN A 511 -18.43 6.94 -20.74
CA GLN A 511 -19.54 6.29 -20.05
C GLN A 511 -19.40 4.77 -20.13
N LEU A 512 -19.77 4.09 -19.04
CA LEU A 512 -19.81 2.64 -18.99
C LEU A 512 -21.04 2.13 -19.75
N ASP A 513 -20.83 1.45 -20.87
CA ASP A 513 -21.93 0.82 -21.63
C ASP A 513 -22.58 -0.31 -20.79
N PRO A 514 -23.90 -0.25 -20.55
CA PRO A 514 -24.62 -1.29 -19.81
C PRO A 514 -24.57 -2.68 -20.46
N GLN A 515 -24.46 -2.77 -21.80
CA GLN A 515 -24.62 -4.02 -22.54
C GLN A 515 -23.47 -4.35 -23.52
N GLY A 516 -22.60 -3.39 -23.84
CA GLY A 516 -21.49 -3.59 -24.79
C GLY A 516 -20.40 -4.57 -24.33
N PRO A 517 -19.61 -5.15 -25.26
CA PRO A 517 -18.45 -5.96 -24.91
C PRO A 517 -17.36 -5.08 -24.27
N TRP A 518 -16.79 -5.51 -23.15
CA TRP A 518 -15.84 -4.70 -22.38
C TRP A 518 -14.54 -4.42 -23.15
N GLU A 519 -14.14 -5.33 -24.04
CA GLU A 519 -12.95 -5.21 -24.90
C GLU A 519 -13.04 -3.96 -25.80
N ALA A 520 -14.25 -3.61 -26.25
CA ALA A 520 -14.49 -2.43 -27.06
C ALA A 520 -14.57 -1.13 -26.22
N LEU A 521 -14.72 -1.23 -24.90
CA LEU A 521 -14.78 -0.07 -24.00
C LEU A 521 -13.39 0.51 -23.73
N CYS A 522 -12.38 -0.37 -23.60
CA CYS A 522 -11.00 0.03 -23.32
C CYS A 522 -10.16 0.35 -24.56
N SER A 523 -10.68 0.16 -25.78
CA SER A 523 -9.95 0.53 -26.99
C SER A 523 -9.99 2.05 -27.19
N ALA A 524 -8.82 2.69 -27.30
CA ALA A 524 -8.75 4.03 -27.84
C ALA A 524 -9.39 4.03 -29.24
N ARG A 525 -10.35 4.94 -29.49
CA ARG A 525 -10.91 5.14 -30.82
C ARG A 525 -10.16 6.29 -31.47
#